data_AF-A0A3S1A4C3-F1
#
_entry.id   AF-A0A3S1A4C3-F1
#
_cell.length_a   1.000
_cell.length_b   1.000
_cell.length_c   1.000
_cell.angle_alpha   90.00
_cell.angle_beta   90.00
_cell.angle_gamma   90.00
#
_symmetry.space_group_name_H-M   'P 1'
#
loop_
_entity.id
_entity.type
_entity.pdbx_description
1 polymer ?
#
loop_
_entity_poly.entity_id
_entity_poly.type
_entity_poly.pdbx_seq_one_letter_code
_entity_poly.pdbx_strand_id
1 'polypeptide(L)'
;MDKLEKYRQIIVSIVEKHAKYKPSHGRIEALSICDQESDNYLLMDTGWDKTGRVHAVVFHVRIIDSKIYIEWDGTERGITTHIGT
;
A
#
# COMPACT_ATOMS: atom_id res chain seq x y z
N MET A 1 5.05 15.73 -16.30
CA MET A 1 5.51 14.34 -16.54
C MET A 1 6.45 13.88 -15.42
N ASP A 2 7.53 14.62 -15.14
CA ASP A 2 8.54 14.25 -14.13
C ASP A 2 7.98 14.09 -12.69
N LYS A 3 7.07 14.98 -12.29
CA LYS A 3 6.42 14.92 -10.96
C LYS A 3 5.53 13.70 -10.77
N LEU A 4 4.76 13.33 -11.80
CA LEU A 4 3.84 12.19 -11.75
C LEU A 4 4.62 10.88 -11.64
N GLU A 5 5.65 10.73 -12.48
CA GLU A 5 6.51 9.56 -12.46
C GLU A 5 7.23 9.42 -11.11
N LYS A 6 7.70 10.53 -10.55
CA LYS A 6 8.26 10.55 -9.19
C LYS A 6 7.26 10.08 -8.13
N TYR A 7 5.99 10.50 -8.21
CA TYR A 7 4.96 10.03 -7.28
C TYR A 7 4.71 8.53 -7.41
N ARG A 8 4.60 8.01 -8.63
CA ARG A 8 4.44 6.57 -8.88
C ARG A 8 5.59 5.78 -8.28
N GLN A 9 6.82 6.20 -8.52
CA GLN A 9 8.02 5.54 -7.98
C GLN A 9 8.06 5.56 -6.44
N ILE A 10 7.74 6.70 -5.83
CA ILE A 10 7.68 6.82 -4.36
C ILE A 10 6.61 5.88 -3.80
N ILE A 11 5.40 5.89 -4.36
CA ILE A 11 4.27 5.09 -3.85
C ILE A 11 4.55 3.60 -4.04
N VAL A 12 5.05 3.17 -5.20
CA VAL A 12 5.45 1.77 -5.45
C VAL A 12 6.51 1.33 -4.43
N SER A 13 7.52 2.15 -4.18
CA SER A 13 8.56 1.84 -3.19
C SER A 13 8.00 1.71 -1.77
N ILE A 14 7.01 2.53 -1.40
CA ILE A 14 6.30 2.42 -0.12
C ILE A 14 5.56 1.09 -0.03
N VAL A 15 4.78 0.71 -1.06
CA VAL A 15 4.05 -0.56 -1.11
C VAL A 15 5.01 -1.75 -0.97
N GLU A 16 6.06 -1.79 -1.79
CA GLU A 16 7.03 -2.88 -1.78
C GLU A 16 7.82 -2.97 -0.47
N LYS A 17 8.17 -1.82 0.11
CA LYS A 17 8.85 -1.78 1.41
C LYS A 17 7.96 -2.36 2.51
N HIS A 18 6.68 -2.03 2.53
CA HIS A 18 5.76 -2.55 3.53
C HIS A 18 5.45 -4.04 3.32
N ALA A 19 5.34 -4.50 2.07
CA ALA A 19 5.12 -5.91 1.73
C ALA A 19 6.26 -6.84 2.21
N LYS A 20 7.46 -6.31 2.47
CA LYS A 20 8.56 -7.10 3.07
C LYS A 20 8.32 -7.47 4.52
N TYR A 21 7.47 -6.75 5.24
CA TYR A 21 7.13 -7.07 6.62
C TYR A 21 6.00 -8.10 6.63
N LYS A 22 6.34 -9.33 7.00
CA LYS A 22 5.33 -10.35 7.26
C LYS A 22 4.77 -10.18 8.67
N PRO A 23 3.45 -10.28 8.85
CA PRO A 23 2.87 -10.35 10.18
C PRO A 23 3.53 -11.47 11.00
N SER A 24 3.82 -11.19 12.27
CA SER A 24 4.52 -12.13 13.18
C SER A 24 3.67 -13.34 13.58
N HIS A 25 2.41 -13.40 13.15
CA HIS A 25 1.42 -14.39 13.56
C HIS A 25 0.62 -14.90 12.36
N GLY A 26 0.21 -16.16 12.42
CA GLY A 26 -0.56 -16.81 11.36
C GLY A 26 0.27 -17.14 10.12
N ARG A 27 -0.41 -17.58 9.07
CA ARG A 27 0.12 -17.75 7.72
C ARG A 27 -0.47 -16.64 6.86
N ILE A 28 0.05 -15.44 7.03
CA ILE A 28 -0.40 -14.22 6.35
C ILE A 28 0.70 -13.76 5.39
N GLU A 29 0.27 -13.39 4.20
CA GLU A 29 1.06 -12.79 3.14
C GLU A 29 0.62 -11.35 2.93
N ALA A 30 1.59 -10.45 2.81
CA ALA A 30 1.37 -9.06 2.44
C ALA A 30 1.57 -8.93 0.92
N LEU A 31 0.48 -8.69 0.19
CA LEU A 31 0.47 -8.53 -1.26
C LEU A 31 0.66 -7.06 -1.64
N SER A 32 1.68 -6.80 -2.44
CA SER A 32 1.86 -5.53 -3.15
C SER A 32 1.02 -5.53 -4.43
N ILE A 33 0.04 -4.64 -4.52
CA ILE A 33 -0.83 -4.50 -5.70
C ILE A 33 -0.60 -3.11 -6.28
N CYS A 34 0.16 -3.04 -7.37
CA CYS A 34 0.51 -1.79 -8.03
C CYS A 34 -0.01 -1.79 -9.47
N ASP A 35 -1.11 -1.11 -9.72
CA ASP A 35 -1.66 -0.88 -11.05
C ASP A 35 -1.29 0.54 -11.51
N GLN A 36 -0.28 0.62 -12.38
CA GLN A 36 0.18 1.89 -12.94
C GLN A 36 -0.72 2.41 -14.07
N GLU A 37 -1.54 1.56 -14.70
CA GLU A 37 -2.43 1.99 -15.78
C GLU A 37 -3.62 2.77 -15.22
N SER A 38 -4.17 2.30 -14.09
CA SER A 38 -5.27 2.96 -13.39
C SER A 38 -4.84 3.85 -12.21
N ASP A 39 -3.54 3.93 -11.94
CA ASP A 39 -2.94 4.67 -10.81
C ASP A 39 -3.54 4.26 -9.44
N ASN A 40 -3.65 2.95 -9.21
CA ASN A 40 -4.11 2.35 -7.94
C ASN A 40 -2.98 1.54 -7.29
N TYR A 41 -2.71 1.82 -6.02
CA TYR A 41 -1.61 1.20 -5.26
C TYR A 41 -2.10 0.75 -3.89
N LEU A 42 -2.02 -0.55 -3.61
CA LEU A 42 -2.52 -1.15 -2.39
C LEU A 42 -1.50 -2.08 -1.76
N LEU A 43 -1.54 -2.11 -0.43
CA LEU A 43 -1.01 -3.23 0.34
C LEU A 43 -2.17 -4.01 0.93
N MET A 44 -2.17 -5.32 0.74
CA MET A 44 -3.24 -6.19 1.20
C MET A 44 -2.69 -7.37 1.99
N ASP A 45 -3.25 -7.62 3.16
CA ASP A 45 -2.98 -8.84 3.91
C ASP A 45 -3.97 -9.93 3.50
N THR A 46 -3.43 -11.09 3.12
CA THR A 46 -4.19 -12.28 2.79
C THR A 46 -3.59 -13.50 3.50
N GLY A 47 -4.43 -14.28 4.16
CA GLY A 47 -3.98 -15.55 4.71
C GLY A 47 -4.96 -16.13 5.71
N TRP A 48 -4.41 -16.85 6.67
CA TRP A 48 -5.17 -17.40 7.80
C TRP A 48 -4.43 -17.11 9.09
N ASP A 49 -5.14 -16.59 10.07
CA ASP A 49 -4.65 -16.43 11.44
C ASP A 49 -5.34 -17.43 12.38
N LYS A 50 -5.22 -17.20 13.70
CA LYS A 50 -5.83 -18.07 14.72
C LYS A 50 -7.35 -17.92 14.80
N THR A 51 -7.87 -16.80 14.31
CA THR A 51 -9.28 -16.37 14.43
C THR A 51 -10.06 -16.58 13.13
N GLY A 52 -9.38 -16.73 11.99
CA GLY A 52 -10.00 -17.10 10.72
C GLY A 52 -9.24 -16.58 9.49
N ARG A 53 -10.01 -16.36 8.42
CA ARG A 53 -9.51 -15.87 7.13
C ARG A 53 -9.12 -14.40 7.27
N VAL A 54 -7.90 -14.08 6.86
CA VAL A 54 -7.43 -12.70 6.69
C VAL A 54 -7.54 -12.32 5.22
N HIS A 55 -8.24 -11.23 4.93
CA HIS A 55 -8.41 -10.67 3.59
C HIS A 55 -8.75 -9.18 3.71
N ALA A 56 -7.74 -8.34 3.95
CA ALA A 56 -7.95 -6.95 4.35
C ALA A 56 -6.95 -6.01 3.67
N VAL A 57 -7.42 -4.82 3.29
CA VAL A 57 -6.57 -3.75 2.78
C VAL A 57 -5.88 -3.06 3.96
N VAL A 58 -4.54 -3.01 3.93
CA VAL A 58 -3.74 -2.30 4.92
C VAL A 58 -3.70 -0.82 4.59
N PHE A 59 -3.45 -0.47 3.34
CA PHE A 59 -3.61 0.89 2.81
C PHE A 59 -3.91 0.88 1.32
N HIS A 60 -4.55 1.94 0.84
CA HIS A 60 -4.89 2.17 -0.57
C HIS A 60 -4.64 3.63 -0.94
N VAL A 61 -3.79 3.82 -1.94
CA VAL A 61 -3.42 5.12 -2.50
C VAL A 61 -3.79 5.17 -3.97
N ARG A 62 -4.24 6.33 -4.40
CA ARG A 62 -4.53 6.63 -5.81
C ARG A 62 -3.82 7.89 -6.25
N ILE A 63 -3.52 7.97 -7.54
CA ILE A 63 -3.17 9.24 -8.18
C ILE A 63 -4.32 9.65 -9.09
N ILE A 64 -4.93 10.80 -8.83
CA ILE A 64 -6.02 11.36 -9.63
C ILE A 64 -5.65 12.80 -9.95
N ASP A 65 -5.68 13.18 -11.23
CA ASP A 65 -5.29 14.53 -11.70
C ASP A 65 -3.92 14.98 -11.17
N SER A 66 -2.93 14.07 -11.17
CA SER A 66 -1.58 14.30 -10.63
C SER A 66 -1.51 14.66 -9.14
N LYS A 67 -2.55 14.34 -8.36
CA LYS A 67 -2.59 14.48 -6.91
C LYS A 67 -2.73 13.12 -6.26
N ILE A 68 -2.13 12.98 -5.08
CA ILE A 68 -2.17 11.75 -4.29
C ILE A 68 -3.41 11.77 -3.41
N TYR A 69 -4.20 10.70 -3.47
CA TYR A 69 -5.36 10.44 -2.64
C TYR A 69 -5.09 9.22 -1.79
N ILE A 70 -5.33 9.32 -0.48
CA ILE A 70 -5.26 8.21 0.45
C ILE A 70 -6.70 7.79 0.71
N GLU A 71 -7.12 6.69 0.07
CA GLU A 71 -8.48 6.16 0.22
C GLU A 71 -8.63 5.44 1.56
N TRP A 72 -7.56 4.76 2.00
CA TRP A 72 -7.49 4.08 3.29
C TRP A 72 -6.05 4.00 3.78
N ASP A 73 -5.84 4.18 5.09
CA ASP A 73 -4.55 3.99 5.74
C ASP A 73 -4.74 3.46 7.16
N GLY A 74 -4.51 2.16 7.31
CA GLY A 74 -4.54 1.46 8.60
C GLY A 74 -3.18 1.41 9.31
N THR A 75 -2.16 2.13 8.81
CA THR A 75 -0.81 2.10 9.42
C THR A 75 -0.73 3.06 10.62
N GLU A 76 -0.06 2.65 11.69
CA GLU A 76 0.02 3.44 12.94
C GLU A 76 0.65 4.83 12.75
N ARG A 77 1.65 4.93 11.86
CA ARG A 77 2.39 6.18 11.60
C ARG A 77 1.85 6.97 10.40
N GLY A 78 0.93 6.38 9.65
CA GLY A 78 0.47 6.91 8.37
C GLY A 78 1.53 6.81 7.27
N ILE A 79 1.09 6.52 6.04
CA ILE A 79 1.93 6.47 4.85
C ILE A 79 2.35 7.87 4.37
N THR A 80 1.65 8.93 4.81
CA THR A 80 1.94 10.34 4.48
C THR A 80 3.37 10.74 4.84
N THR A 81 3.91 10.20 5.94
CA THR A 81 5.29 10.45 6.40
C THR A 81 6.36 10.04 5.39
N HIS A 82 6.02 9.16 4.45
CA HIS A 82 6.94 8.66 3.43
C HIS A 82 6.80 9.39 2.09
N ILE A 83 5.70 10.14 1.90
CA ILE A 83 5.34 10.76 0.62
C ILE A 83 5.88 12.19 0.51
N GLY A 84 6.30 12.81 1.63
CA GLY A 84 6.87 14.16 1.63
C GLY A 84 5.86 15.18 1.12
N THR A 85 4.84 15.45 1.92
CA THR A 85 3.89 16.55 1.70
C THR A 85 4.52 17.90 1.97
#